data_AF-A0A1F8XMB1-F1
#
_entry.id   AF-A0A1F8XMB1-F1
#
_cell.length_a   1.000
_cell.length_b   1.000
_cell.length_c   1.000
_cell.angle_alpha   90.00
_cell.angle_beta   90.00
_cell.angle_gamma   90.00
#
_symmetry.space_group_name_H-M   'P 1'
#
loop_
_entity.id
_entity.type
_entity.pdbx_description
1 polymer ?
#
loop_
_entity_poly.entity_id
_entity_poly.type
_entity_poly.pdbx_seq_one_letter_code
_entity_poly.pdbx_strand_id
1 'polypeptide(L)'
;MAEDSPTLQYLKERLADGILDTHAFRGDQTIVVRRERLCETFRTFRDDPKLAFNFLTDITAVDYLGKREPRFEVVYHLYSMPRGERLRVKVPVPEADPVVDSLTPLWKGANWLEREVWDMFGIRFLGHPDLRRILLYEEFQGHPLRKDYPVNLWQPLVPEREVAGTFVDERSRNKLTRLKQKLAPGG
;
A
#
# COMPACT_ATOMS: atom_id res chain seq x y z
N MET A 1 -30.58 -12.61 7.79
CA MET A 1 -30.27 -11.22 7.37
C MET A 1 -29.35 -10.67 8.45
N ALA A 2 -28.12 -10.29 8.11
CA ALA A 2 -27.20 -9.77 9.12
C ALA A 2 -27.76 -8.43 9.59
N GLU A 3 -28.09 -8.32 10.87
CA GLU A 3 -28.43 -7.04 11.50
C GLU A 3 -27.25 -6.09 11.28
N ASP A 4 -27.53 -4.87 10.82
CA ASP A 4 -26.52 -3.83 10.68
C ASP A 4 -25.85 -3.64 12.04
N SER A 5 -24.52 -3.82 12.07
CA SER A 5 -23.74 -3.66 13.31
C SER A 5 -23.98 -2.26 13.90
N PRO A 6 -24.09 -2.08 15.23
CA PRO A 6 -24.24 -0.78 15.87
C PRO A 6 -23.18 0.23 15.42
N THR A 7 -21.96 -0.25 15.13
CA THR A 7 -20.87 0.58 14.59
C THR A 7 -21.18 1.07 13.18
N LEU A 8 -21.72 0.23 12.30
CA LEU A 8 -22.10 0.64 10.94
C LEU A 8 -23.24 1.65 10.95
N GLN A 9 -24.23 1.46 11.82
CA GLN A 9 -25.33 2.41 11.96
C GLN A 9 -24.85 3.77 12.46
N TYR A 10 -23.99 3.79 13.47
CA TYR A 10 -23.36 5.02 13.96
C TYR A 10 -22.57 5.74 12.86
N LEU A 11 -21.83 5.00 12.05
CA LEU A 11 -21.08 5.55 10.92
C LEU A 11 -21.98 6.16 9.84
N LYS A 12 -23.10 5.50 9.51
CA LYS A 12 -24.10 6.03 8.56
C LYS A 12 -24.67 7.37 9.04
N GLU A 13 -25.00 7.48 10.32
CA GLU A 13 -25.56 8.71 10.90
C GLU A 13 -24.53 9.85 10.96
N ARG A 14 -23.27 9.53 11.29
CA ARG A 14 -22.20 10.51 11.48
C ARG A 14 -21.58 11.01 10.18
N LEU A 15 -21.48 10.16 9.16
CA LEU A 15 -20.71 10.39 7.93
C LEU A 15 -21.57 10.21 6.66
N ALA A 16 -22.87 10.50 6.75
CA ALA A 16 -23.86 10.23 5.70
C ALA A 16 -23.43 10.69 4.29
N ASP A 17 -22.77 11.85 4.17
CA ASP A 17 -22.35 12.39 2.86
C ASP A 17 -21.13 11.68 2.25
N GLY A 18 -20.33 10.99 3.07
CA GLY A 18 -19.08 10.34 2.65
C GLY A 18 -19.24 8.84 2.33
N ILE A 19 -20.28 8.19 2.85
CA ILE A 19 -20.51 6.75 2.71
C ILE A 19 -21.35 6.47 1.47
N LEU A 20 -20.84 5.61 0.59
CA LEU A 20 -21.53 5.14 -0.61
C LEU A 20 -22.37 3.89 -0.33
N ASP A 21 -21.84 2.97 0.46
CA ASP A 21 -22.47 1.69 0.75
C ASP A 21 -21.91 1.09 2.05
N THR A 22 -22.66 0.17 2.65
CA THR A 22 -22.26 -0.55 3.85
C THR A 22 -22.68 -2.00 3.74
N HIS A 23 -21.82 -2.91 4.17
CA HIS A 23 -22.09 -4.34 4.11
C HIS A 23 -21.49 -5.06 5.31
N ALA A 24 -22.25 -5.97 5.92
CA ALA A 24 -21.79 -6.82 7.00
C ALA A 24 -21.90 -8.30 6.58
N PHE A 25 -20.79 -9.04 6.66
CA PHE A 25 -20.80 -10.46 6.32
C PHE A 25 -19.85 -11.26 7.20
N ARG A 26 -20.37 -12.30 7.85
CA ARG A 26 -19.60 -13.23 8.70
C ARG A 26 -18.72 -12.53 9.75
N GLY A 27 -19.20 -11.42 10.32
CA GLY A 27 -18.49 -10.63 11.32
C GLY A 27 -17.56 -9.56 10.75
N ASP A 28 -17.33 -9.53 9.43
CA ASP A 28 -16.60 -8.45 8.77
C ASP A 28 -17.54 -7.30 8.45
N GLN A 29 -17.29 -6.15 9.06
CA GLN A 29 -17.96 -4.89 8.74
C GLN A 29 -17.20 -4.19 7.62
N THR A 30 -17.92 -3.83 6.56
CA THR A 30 -17.37 -3.13 5.40
C THR A 30 -18.14 -1.86 5.15
N ILE A 31 -17.43 -0.78 4.88
CA ILE A 31 -18.00 0.48 4.38
C ILE A 31 -17.31 0.86 3.07
N VAL A 32 -18.07 1.49 2.18
CA VAL A 32 -17.54 2.07 0.94
C VAL A 32 -17.59 3.58 1.10
N VAL A 33 -16.46 4.26 0.91
CA VAL A 33 -16.30 5.69 1.17
C VAL A 33 -15.84 6.40 -0.11
N ARG A 34 -16.33 7.63 -0.32
CA ARG A 34 -15.88 8.51 -1.39
C ARG A 34 -14.44 8.97 -1.15
N ARG A 35 -13.59 8.89 -2.17
CA ARG A 35 -12.18 9.28 -2.06
C ARG A 35 -12.00 10.75 -1.64
N GLU A 36 -12.92 11.64 -2.02
CA GLU A 36 -12.86 13.07 -1.72
C GLU A 36 -13.02 13.39 -0.23
N ARG A 37 -13.58 12.44 0.55
CA ARG A 37 -13.80 12.57 1.99
C ARG A 37 -12.92 11.63 2.79
N LEU A 38 -11.93 11.01 2.16
CA LEU A 38 -11.11 9.96 2.75
C LEU A 38 -10.41 10.43 4.03
N CYS A 39 -9.57 11.48 3.95
CA CYS A 39 -8.83 11.96 5.11
C CYS A 39 -9.73 12.36 6.29
N GLU A 40 -10.86 13.03 6.01
CA GLU A 40 -11.82 13.45 7.03
C GLU A 40 -12.49 12.24 7.72
N THR A 41 -12.93 11.28 6.92
CA THR A 41 -13.56 10.03 7.38
C THR A 41 -12.60 9.22 8.26
N PHE A 42 -11.35 9.03 7.82
CA PHE A 42 -10.35 8.29 8.58
C PHE A 42 -9.90 9.02 9.84
N ARG A 43 -9.86 10.36 9.86
CA ARG A 43 -9.65 11.11 11.11
C ARG A 43 -10.75 10.79 12.13
N THR A 44 -12.00 10.76 11.70
CA THR A 44 -13.12 10.41 12.59
C THR A 44 -12.99 9.00 13.12
N PHE A 45 -12.58 8.03 12.29
CA PHE A 45 -12.36 6.63 12.74
C PHE A 45 -11.31 6.52 13.84
N ARG A 46 -10.24 7.32 13.75
CA ARG A 46 -9.15 7.32 14.72
C ARG A 46 -9.49 8.11 15.99
N ASP A 47 -10.03 9.31 15.81
CA ASP A 47 -10.13 10.33 16.87
C ASP A 47 -11.45 10.22 17.66
N ASP A 48 -12.51 9.61 17.11
CA ASP A 48 -13.77 9.38 17.84
C ASP A 48 -13.57 8.29 18.91
N PRO A 49 -13.75 8.60 20.21
CA PRO A 49 -13.60 7.62 21.28
C PRO A 49 -14.57 6.44 21.19
N LYS A 50 -15.72 6.61 20.52
CA LYS A 50 -16.65 5.52 20.25
C LYS A 50 -16.12 4.56 19.19
N LEU A 51 -15.22 4.95 18.31
CA LEU A 51 -14.69 4.08 17.27
C LEU A 51 -13.28 3.58 17.66
N ALA A 52 -12.39 4.53 17.96
CA ALA A 52 -11.04 4.30 18.41
C ALA A 52 -10.25 3.31 17.53
N PHE A 53 -10.38 3.41 16.20
CA PHE A 53 -9.60 2.62 15.25
C PHE A 53 -8.14 3.08 15.24
N ASN A 54 -7.41 2.69 16.28
CA ASN A 54 -6.05 3.13 16.54
C ASN A 54 -4.99 2.31 15.80
N PHE A 55 -5.36 1.19 15.18
CA PHE A 55 -4.44 0.32 14.46
C PHE A 55 -4.84 0.14 12.99
N LEU A 56 -4.02 0.68 12.09
CA LEU A 56 -4.09 0.39 10.66
C LEU A 56 -3.38 -0.95 10.42
N THR A 57 -4.15 -1.96 10.03
CA THR A 57 -3.64 -3.32 9.84
C THR A 57 -3.02 -3.50 8.46
N ASP A 58 -3.71 -3.02 7.42
CA ASP A 58 -3.30 -3.25 6.03
C ASP A 58 -3.91 -2.21 5.08
N ILE A 59 -3.21 -1.94 3.97
CA ILE A 59 -3.71 -1.18 2.82
C ILE A 59 -3.37 -1.97 1.58
N THR A 60 -4.38 -2.31 0.81
CA THR A 60 -4.23 -3.03 -0.45
C THR A 60 -5.11 -2.41 -1.53
N ALA A 61 -4.99 -2.87 -2.77
CA ALA A 61 -5.88 -2.47 -3.85
C ALA A 61 -6.36 -3.68 -4.64
N VAL A 62 -7.51 -3.52 -5.28
CA VAL A 62 -8.12 -4.52 -6.14
C VAL A 62 -8.39 -3.89 -7.50
N ASP A 63 -7.98 -4.60 -8.55
CA ASP A 63 -8.27 -4.22 -9.93
C ASP A 63 -9.45 -5.04 -10.47
N TYR A 64 -10.55 -4.33 -10.75
CA TYR A 64 -11.81 -4.84 -11.27
C TYR A 64 -11.96 -4.66 -12.79
N LEU A 65 -10.87 -4.56 -13.54
CA LEU A 65 -10.88 -4.45 -15.01
C LEU A 65 -11.95 -5.34 -15.67
N GLY A 66 -12.88 -4.70 -16.39
CA GLY A 66 -13.97 -5.36 -17.13
C GLY A 66 -15.12 -5.91 -16.28
N LYS A 67 -15.13 -5.68 -14.96
CA LYS A 67 -16.17 -6.17 -14.04
C LYS A 67 -16.95 -5.06 -13.34
N ARG A 68 -16.31 -3.94 -13.02
CA ARG A 68 -16.91 -2.83 -12.27
C ARG A 68 -16.24 -1.50 -12.64
N GLU A 69 -17.05 -0.44 -12.63
CA GLU A 69 -16.56 0.94 -12.61
C GLU A 69 -16.89 1.58 -11.26
N PRO A 70 -15.94 2.30 -10.62
CA PRO A 70 -14.54 2.50 -11.01
C PRO A 70 -13.66 1.23 -11.02
N ARG A 71 -12.67 1.18 -11.93
CA ARG A 71 -11.74 0.05 -12.10
C ARG A 71 -10.99 -0.35 -10.83
N PHE A 72 -10.41 0.62 -10.12
CA PHE A 72 -9.60 0.34 -8.93
C PHE A 72 -10.43 0.49 -7.65
N GLU A 73 -10.14 -0.32 -6.65
CA GLU A 73 -10.67 -0.15 -5.29
C GLU A 73 -9.54 -0.27 -4.30
N VAL A 74 -9.25 0.80 -3.55
CA VAL A 74 -8.30 0.76 -2.44
C VAL A 74 -9.02 0.27 -1.20
N VAL A 75 -8.46 -0.72 -0.53
CA VAL A 75 -9.05 -1.38 0.64
C VAL A 75 -8.14 -1.16 1.83
N TYR A 76 -8.71 -0.59 2.89
CA TYR A 76 -8.03 -0.35 4.16
C TYR A 76 -8.64 -1.27 5.21
N HIS A 77 -7.78 -1.90 6.01
CA HIS A 77 -8.18 -2.70 7.16
C HIS A 77 -7.80 -1.97 8.43
N LEU A 78 -8.81 -1.63 9.23
CA LEU A 78 -8.66 -0.96 10.51
C LEU A 78 -9.05 -1.91 11.64
N TYR A 79 -8.36 -1.75 12.77
CA TYR A 79 -8.64 -2.46 13.99
C TYR A 79 -8.69 -1.49 15.18
N SER A 80 -9.72 -1.65 15.99
CA SER A 80 -9.88 -0.94 17.25
C SER A 80 -9.38 -1.85 18.37
N MET A 81 -8.16 -1.60 18.86
CA MET A 81 -7.59 -2.37 19.98
C MET A 81 -8.48 -2.32 21.25
N PRO A 82 -9.06 -1.17 21.65
CA PRO A 82 -9.88 -1.09 22.85
C PRO A 82 -11.20 -1.86 22.75
N ARG A 83 -11.78 -1.94 21.55
CA ARG A 83 -13.09 -2.57 21.31
C ARG A 83 -12.99 -4.00 20.78
N GLY A 84 -11.83 -4.41 20.27
CA GLY A 84 -11.66 -5.70 19.61
C GLY A 84 -12.38 -5.79 18.26
N GLU A 85 -12.72 -4.66 17.63
CA GLU A 85 -13.52 -4.60 16.40
C GLU A 85 -12.66 -4.34 15.16
N ARG A 86 -13.04 -4.94 14.03
CA ARG A 86 -12.42 -4.74 12.71
C ARG A 86 -13.36 -4.00 11.78
N LEU A 87 -12.80 -3.12 10.96
CA LEU A 87 -13.52 -2.40 9.93
C LEU A 87 -12.72 -2.45 8.62
N ARG A 88 -13.39 -2.88 7.54
CA ARG A 88 -12.87 -2.79 6.18
C ARG A 88 -13.44 -1.55 5.51
N VAL A 89 -12.58 -0.69 5.01
CA VAL A 89 -12.98 0.52 4.28
C VAL A 89 -12.56 0.37 2.84
N LYS A 90 -13.51 0.51 1.92
CA LYS A 90 -13.29 0.40 0.47
C LYS A 90 -13.46 1.76 -0.17
N VAL A 91 -12.56 2.09 -1.09
CA VAL A 91 -12.52 3.40 -1.73
C VAL A 91 -12.40 3.17 -3.22
N PRO A 92 -13.49 3.33 -3.98
CA PRO A 92 -13.46 3.22 -5.43
C PRO A 92 -12.64 4.36 -6.04
N VAL A 93 -11.76 4.03 -6.98
CA VAL A 93 -10.83 4.96 -7.62
C VAL A 93 -10.89 4.77 -9.15
N PRO A 94 -11.12 5.85 -9.93
CA PRO A 94 -11.18 5.77 -11.39
C PRO A 94 -9.79 5.57 -12.00
N GLU A 95 -9.74 4.92 -13.17
CA GLU A 95 -8.49 4.73 -13.92
C GLU A 95 -7.96 6.04 -14.51
N ALA A 96 -8.85 6.94 -14.93
CA ALA A 96 -8.48 8.22 -15.52
C ALA A 96 -7.74 9.14 -14.53
N ASP A 97 -8.00 8.98 -13.23
CA ASP A 97 -7.38 9.76 -12.16
C ASP A 97 -7.13 8.85 -10.95
N PRO A 98 -6.10 7.98 -10.99
CA PRO A 98 -5.84 6.97 -9.98
C PRO A 98 -5.13 7.59 -8.78
N VAL A 99 -5.80 8.52 -8.11
CA VAL A 99 -5.26 9.38 -7.07
C VAL A 99 -6.15 9.34 -5.83
N VAL A 100 -5.52 9.18 -4.66
CA VAL A 100 -6.14 9.13 -3.33
C VAL A 100 -5.30 9.94 -2.34
N ASP A 101 -5.88 10.45 -1.26
CA ASP A 101 -5.10 11.10 -0.20
C ASP A 101 -4.30 10.09 0.64
N SER A 102 -3.09 10.47 1.05
CA SER A 102 -2.27 9.69 1.96
C SER A 102 -2.80 9.74 3.40
N LEU A 103 -2.82 8.58 4.05
CA LEU A 103 -3.13 8.42 5.47
C LEU A 103 -1.88 8.43 6.35
N THR A 104 -0.68 8.64 5.80
CA THR A 104 0.58 8.76 6.56
C THR A 104 0.59 9.82 7.67
N PRO A 105 -0.16 10.95 7.56
CA PRO A 105 -0.28 11.88 8.68
C PRO A 105 -1.08 11.29 9.86
N LEU A 106 -1.94 10.30 9.59
CA LEU A 106 -2.81 9.67 10.59
C LEU A 106 -2.18 8.42 11.21
N TRP A 107 -1.66 7.51 10.38
CA TRP A 107 -0.94 6.31 10.80
C TRP A 107 0.42 6.25 10.11
N LYS A 108 1.49 6.22 10.90
CA LYS A 108 2.86 6.12 10.36
C LYS A 108 3.10 4.81 9.59
N GLY A 109 2.40 3.73 9.98
CA GLY A 109 2.44 2.45 9.29
C GLY A 109 1.92 2.48 7.85
N ALA A 110 1.10 3.49 7.49
CA ALA A 110 0.57 3.63 6.13
C ALA A 110 1.66 3.86 5.08
N ASN A 111 2.83 4.36 5.47
CA ASN A 111 3.89 4.77 4.53
C ASN A 111 4.32 3.60 3.62
N TRP A 112 4.60 2.44 4.20
CA TRP A 112 5.07 1.29 3.43
C TRP A 112 3.95 0.67 2.59
N LEU A 113 2.75 0.60 3.14
CA LEU A 113 1.59 0.00 2.48
C LEU A 113 1.10 0.86 1.29
N GLU A 114 1.09 2.17 1.44
CA GLU A 114 0.77 3.10 0.33
C GLU A 114 1.82 3.02 -0.78
N ARG A 115 3.10 2.87 -0.45
CA ARG A 115 4.16 2.62 -1.43
C ARG A 115 3.99 1.30 -2.16
N GLU A 116 3.62 0.23 -1.46
CA GLU A 116 3.33 -1.06 -2.07
C GLU A 116 2.17 -0.96 -3.06
N VAL A 117 1.06 -0.32 -2.68
CA VAL A 117 -0.10 -0.12 -3.56
C VAL A 117 0.29 0.71 -4.79
N TRP A 118 1.12 1.74 -4.63
CA TRP A 118 1.65 2.51 -5.76
C TRP A 118 2.56 1.66 -6.65
N ASP A 119 3.46 0.87 -6.09
CA ASP A 119 4.41 0.04 -6.85
C ASP A 119 3.68 -1.05 -7.66
N MET A 120 2.68 -1.69 -7.05
CA MET A 120 1.94 -2.83 -7.62
C MET A 120 0.77 -2.45 -8.52
N PHE A 121 0.06 -1.36 -8.22
CA PHE A 121 -1.15 -0.93 -8.92
C PHE A 121 -1.06 0.46 -9.54
N GLY A 122 -0.03 1.25 -9.24
CA GLY A 122 0.16 2.59 -9.80
C GLY A 122 -0.82 3.65 -9.30
N ILE A 123 -1.49 3.39 -8.18
CA ILE A 123 -2.38 4.36 -7.53
C ILE A 123 -1.51 5.33 -6.74
N ARG A 124 -1.66 6.63 -6.99
CA ARG A 124 -0.85 7.69 -6.36
C ARG A 124 -1.51 8.19 -5.07
N PHE A 125 -0.68 8.39 -4.04
CA PHE A 125 -1.12 8.94 -2.76
C PHE A 125 -0.66 10.40 -2.60
N LEU A 126 -1.61 11.34 -2.51
CA LEU A 126 -1.33 12.76 -2.33
C LEU A 126 -0.89 13.05 -0.88
N GLY A 127 0.18 13.82 -0.73
CA GLY A 127 0.74 14.15 0.58
C GLY A 127 1.59 13.04 1.22
N HIS A 128 1.90 11.97 0.47
CA HIS A 128 2.83 10.93 0.94
C HIS A 128 4.28 11.48 0.99
N PRO A 129 5.04 11.24 2.08
CA PRO A 129 6.37 11.83 2.27
C PRO A 129 7.45 11.29 1.32
N ASP A 130 7.41 10.01 0.97
CA ASP A 130 8.42 9.36 0.09
C ASP A 130 7.77 8.27 -0.77
N LEU A 131 7.07 8.67 -1.84
CA LEU A 131 6.38 7.72 -2.72
C LEU A 131 7.32 7.22 -3.80
N ARG A 132 8.02 6.12 -3.50
CA ARG A 132 8.97 5.43 -4.41
C ARG A 132 8.80 3.92 -4.37
N ARG A 133 9.37 3.21 -5.35
CA ARG A 133 9.29 1.75 -5.46
C ARG A 133 9.83 1.09 -4.20
N ILE A 134 9.25 -0.04 -3.84
CA ILE A 134 9.61 -0.74 -2.59
C ILE A 134 9.77 -2.24 -2.78
N LEU A 135 8.95 -2.86 -3.63
CA LEU A 135 9.04 -4.28 -3.96
C LEU A 135 9.81 -4.50 -5.26
N LEU A 136 9.60 -3.63 -6.24
CA LEU A 136 10.23 -3.74 -7.54
C LEU A 136 11.57 -3.01 -7.57
N TYR A 137 12.46 -3.46 -8.46
CA TYR A 137 13.71 -2.78 -8.74
C TYR A 137 13.42 -1.44 -9.48
N GLU A 138 14.37 -0.51 -9.43
CA GLU A 138 14.15 0.89 -9.83
C GLU A 138 13.70 1.04 -11.28
N GLU A 139 14.27 0.25 -12.18
CA GLU A 139 14.00 0.30 -13.63
C GLU A 139 12.82 -0.56 -14.07
N PHE A 140 12.07 -1.18 -13.13
CA PHE A 140 10.90 -1.97 -13.48
C PHE A 140 9.88 -1.11 -14.22
N GLN A 141 9.35 -1.62 -15.34
CA GLN A 141 8.37 -0.93 -16.14
C GLN A 141 6.97 -1.51 -15.93
N GLY A 142 6.05 -0.66 -15.48
CA GLY A 142 4.66 -1.02 -15.24
C GLY A 142 4.33 -1.39 -13.78
N HIS A 143 3.18 -2.05 -13.62
CA HIS A 143 2.51 -2.35 -12.36
C HIS A 143 1.93 -3.78 -12.41
N PRO A 144 2.60 -4.78 -11.80
CA PRO A 144 2.37 -6.19 -12.09
C PRO A 144 1.05 -6.75 -11.57
N LEU A 145 0.42 -6.15 -10.56
CA LEU A 145 -0.86 -6.65 -10.02
C LEU A 145 -2.09 -6.11 -10.78
N ARG A 146 -1.89 -5.26 -11.79
CA ARG A 146 -2.95 -4.88 -12.71
C ARG A 146 -3.31 -6.03 -13.65
N LYS A 147 -4.59 -6.17 -13.98
CA LYS A 147 -5.12 -7.28 -14.79
C LYS A 147 -4.79 -7.19 -16.27
N ASP A 148 -4.42 -6.01 -16.76
CA ASP A 148 -3.91 -5.76 -18.12
C ASP A 148 -2.40 -6.00 -18.23
N TYR A 149 -1.69 -6.20 -17.11
CA TYR A 149 -0.25 -6.44 -17.13
C TYR A 149 0.06 -7.87 -17.64
N PRO A 150 0.96 -8.05 -18.63
CA PRO A 150 1.21 -9.37 -19.18
C PRO A 150 2.05 -10.21 -18.21
N VAL A 151 1.51 -11.36 -17.79
CA VAL A 151 2.17 -12.29 -16.85
C VAL A 151 3.53 -12.77 -17.34
N ASN A 152 3.65 -12.97 -18.66
CA ASN A 152 4.87 -13.48 -19.29
C ASN A 152 5.75 -12.35 -19.84
N LEU A 153 5.53 -11.09 -19.44
CA LEU A 153 6.36 -9.98 -19.88
C LEU A 153 7.74 -10.09 -19.25
N TRP A 154 8.75 -10.22 -20.11
CA TRP A 154 10.14 -10.19 -19.69
C TRP A 154 10.55 -8.75 -19.40
N GLN A 155 11.14 -8.56 -18.23
CA GLN A 155 11.74 -7.30 -17.86
C GLN A 155 13.08 -7.11 -18.59
N PRO A 156 13.45 -5.87 -18.95
CA PRO A 156 14.74 -5.60 -19.56
C PRO A 156 15.87 -6.01 -18.61
N LEU A 157 16.95 -6.57 -19.17
CA LEU A 157 18.15 -6.86 -18.41
C LEU A 157 18.77 -5.56 -17.93
N VAL A 158 18.92 -5.42 -16.61
CA VAL A 158 19.62 -4.30 -16.00
C VAL A 158 21.11 -4.64 -15.98
N PRO A 159 21.98 -3.74 -16.48
CA PRO A 159 23.42 -3.96 -16.39
C PRO A 159 23.87 -4.01 -14.93
N GLU A 160 24.86 -4.85 -14.65
CA GLU A 160 25.47 -4.94 -13.32
C GLU A 160 26.01 -3.56 -12.90
N ARG A 161 25.62 -3.11 -11.71
CA ARG A 161 26.08 -1.83 -11.13
C ARG A 161 27.18 -2.13 -10.12
N GLU A 162 28.33 -1.46 -10.24
CA GLU A 162 29.35 -1.50 -9.17
C GLU A 162 28.80 -0.78 -7.93
N VAL A 163 28.65 -1.51 -6.83
CA VAL A 163 28.21 -0.94 -5.54
C VAL A 163 29.45 -0.70 -4.68
N ALA A 164 29.94 0.54 -4.68
CA ALA A 164 31.09 0.92 -3.88
C ALA A 164 30.81 0.71 -2.38
N GLY A 165 31.70 -0.02 -1.69
CA GLY A 165 31.66 -0.17 -0.23
C GLY A 165 30.89 -1.40 0.26
N THR A 166 30.67 -2.39 -0.60
CA THR A 166 30.18 -3.70 -0.14
C THR A 166 31.29 -4.47 0.58
N PHE A 167 30.95 -5.24 1.61
CA PHE A 167 31.89 -6.15 2.30
C PHE A 167 32.60 -7.13 1.34
N VAL A 168 32.00 -7.41 0.18
CA VAL A 168 32.55 -8.25 -0.88
C VAL A 168 33.74 -7.56 -1.56
N ASP A 169 33.69 -6.25 -1.80
CA ASP A 169 34.80 -5.50 -2.39
C ASP A 169 36.04 -5.51 -1.50
N GLU A 170 35.88 -5.33 -0.19
CA GLU A 170 36.99 -5.30 0.76
C GLU A 170 37.70 -6.67 0.85
N ARG A 171 36.93 -7.78 0.89
CA ARG A 171 37.50 -9.13 0.84
C ARG A 171 38.17 -9.42 -0.51
N SER A 172 37.56 -8.99 -1.61
CA SER A 172 38.06 -9.26 -2.97
C SER A 172 39.36 -8.52 -3.22
N ARG A 173 39.45 -7.25 -2.82
CA ARG A 173 40.71 -6.47 -2.83
C ARG A 173 41.77 -7.15 -1.99
N ASN A 174 41.45 -7.59 -0.78
CA ASN A 174 42.39 -8.30 0.07
C ASN A 174 42.87 -9.64 -0.52
N LYS A 175 41.99 -10.37 -1.22
CA LYS A 175 42.34 -11.64 -1.87
C LYS A 175 43.22 -11.42 -3.12
N LEU A 176 42.90 -10.42 -3.95
CA LEU A 176 43.70 -10.03 -5.11
C LEU A 176 45.08 -9.49 -4.70
N THR A 177 45.15 -8.66 -3.65
CA THR A 177 46.42 -8.16 -3.12
C THR A 177 47.28 -9.30 -2.57
N ARG A 178 46.70 -10.25 -1.83
CA ARG A 178 47.40 -11.45 -1.34
C ARG A 178 47.89 -12.35 -2.49
N LEU A 179 47.09 -12.51 -3.55
CA LEU A 179 47.48 -13.28 -4.73
C LEU A 179 48.62 -12.61 -5.49
N LYS A 180 48.57 -11.28 -5.68
CA LYS A 180 49.66 -10.51 -6.31
C LYS A 180 50.95 -10.58 -5.49
N GLN A 181 50.88 -10.53 -4.16
CA GLN A 181 52.05 -10.72 -3.29
C GLN A 181 52.62 -12.15 -3.35
N LYS A 182 51.77 -13.18 -3.49
CA LYS A 182 52.22 -14.57 -3.66
C LYS A 182 52.82 -14.86 -5.04
N LEU A 183 52.39 -14.14 -6.07
CA LEU A 183 52.79 -14.35 -7.47
C LEU A 183 53.90 -13.40 -7.93
N ALA A 184 54.31 -12.45 -7.09
CA ALA A 184 55.47 -11.63 -7.36
C ALA A 184 56.72 -12.54 -7.33
N PRO A 185 57.53 -12.60 -8.41
CA PRO A 185 58.78 -13.35 -8.39
C PRO A 185 59.69 -12.74 -7.32
N GLY A 186 60.16 -13.57 -6.39
CA GLY A 186 61.10 -13.15 -5.35
C GLY A 186 62.33 -12.52 -5.98
N GLY A 187 62.68 -11.32 -5.51
CA GLY A 187 64.01 -10.74 -5.74
C GLY A 187 65.05 -11.42 -4.87
#